data_AF-A0A4Q3YI78-F1
#
_entry.id   AF-A0A4Q3YI78-F1
#
_cell.length_a   1.000
_cell.length_b   1.000
_cell.length_c   1.000
_cell.angle_alpha   90.00
_cell.angle_beta   90.00
_cell.angle_gamma   90.00
#
_symmetry.space_group_name_H-M   'P 1'
#
loop_
_entity.id
_entity.type
_entity.pdbx_description
1 polymer ?
#
loop_
_entity_poly.entity_id
_entity_poly.type
_entity_poly.pdbx_seq_one_letter_code
_entity_poly.pdbx_strand_id
1 'polypeptide(L)'
;HGTFDDYCSKSHFKAFSGYVYFDIDHLSNPAEAKQDLLERYGHLISLLGTSVGGRGLFLLVRVDHPELITVDNFLSYQAKIRETYFPDLKIDLGATGVNRSFIIPFDPDVTFNPSAVVCMKELLSTSSCSFDSIKRKGATSGNKEREKKGYITHCTILDIKEVLSVIKWKTDIQVDEWTSDYILCEYDTYQLYFPQNIKDGNKHKTYTRMVNAIMFNNPTFTFDQVLSVIYYVNQNHTNGCPMKFREMIYTVQREYTRIQKEGCRGMKKKHVTTNPDLTPKSIPTRHHDRSWRSRTKRNRVPTSTLMRPLLLRVLRIEQTMP
;
A
#
# COMPACT_ATOMS: atom_id res chain seq x y z
N HIS A 1 2.67 10.90 -19.82
CA HIS A 1 2.47 12.31 -19.48
C HIS A 1 1.02 12.51 -19.09
N GLY A 2 0.75 13.49 -18.23
CA GLY A 2 -0.60 13.80 -17.78
C GLY A 2 -1.32 14.75 -18.74
N THR A 3 -2.63 14.64 -18.75
CA THR A 3 -3.57 15.67 -19.24
C THR A 3 -4.11 16.41 -18.03
N PHE A 4 -4.34 17.72 -18.16
CA PHE A 4 -4.74 18.60 -17.08
C PHE A 4 -5.91 19.47 -17.57
N ASP A 5 -6.90 19.71 -16.70
CA ASP A 5 -8.05 20.56 -17.03
C ASP A 5 -7.71 22.06 -16.96
N ASP A 6 -6.60 22.41 -16.31
CA ASP A 6 -6.10 23.78 -16.13
C ASP A 6 -4.57 23.75 -15.92
N TYR A 7 -4.01 24.62 -15.06
CA TYR A 7 -2.60 24.63 -14.67
C TYR A 7 -2.03 23.23 -14.40
N CYS A 8 -0.79 23.01 -14.84
CA CYS A 8 -0.03 21.75 -14.74
C CYS A 8 0.40 21.40 -13.30
N SER A 9 -0.57 21.26 -12.39
CA SER A 9 -0.40 20.89 -10.98
C SER A 9 -1.16 19.59 -10.66
N LYS A 10 -0.77 18.91 -9.57
CA LYS A 10 -1.39 17.63 -9.18
C LYS A 10 -2.90 17.74 -8.93
N SER A 11 -3.41 18.90 -8.49
CA SER A 11 -4.83 19.10 -8.20
C SER A 11 -5.72 19.20 -9.45
N HIS A 12 -5.13 19.51 -10.61
CA HIS A 12 -5.83 19.59 -11.90
C HIS A 12 -5.50 18.41 -12.83
N PHE A 13 -4.85 17.37 -12.29
CA PHE A 13 -4.55 16.17 -13.05
C PHE A 13 -5.85 15.46 -13.43
N LYS A 14 -6.04 15.22 -14.73
CA LYS A 14 -7.23 14.57 -15.28
C LYS A 14 -7.00 13.09 -15.52
N ALA A 15 -6.05 12.78 -16.39
CA ALA A 15 -5.76 11.42 -16.82
C ALA A 15 -4.36 11.32 -17.44
N PHE A 16 -3.80 10.11 -17.51
CA PHE A 16 -2.59 9.86 -18.30
C PHE A 16 -2.93 9.80 -19.79
N SER A 17 -2.05 10.34 -20.63
CA SER A 17 -2.18 10.28 -22.09
C SER A 17 -1.90 8.90 -22.67
N GLY A 18 -1.30 7.99 -21.90
CA GLY A 18 -0.76 6.73 -22.40
C GLY A 18 0.56 6.86 -23.17
N TYR A 19 1.13 8.07 -23.25
CA TYR A 19 2.41 8.33 -23.92
C TYR A 19 3.44 8.89 -22.95
N VAL A 20 4.68 8.41 -23.05
CA VAL A 20 5.85 8.93 -22.32
C VAL A 20 6.71 9.69 -23.33
N TYR A 21 7.12 10.90 -22.94
CA TYR A 21 7.94 11.79 -23.75
C TYR A 21 9.40 11.68 -23.34
N PHE A 22 10.27 11.75 -24.33
CA PHE A 22 11.71 11.83 -24.18
C PHE A 22 12.27 12.88 -25.14
N ASP A 23 13.31 13.55 -24.69
CA ASP A 23 13.99 14.62 -25.43
C ASP A 23 15.47 14.25 -25.61
N ILE A 24 16.02 14.52 -26.79
CA ILE A 24 17.42 14.31 -27.12
C ILE A 24 17.97 15.62 -27.66
N ASP A 25 18.86 16.24 -26.91
CA ASP A 25 19.49 17.51 -27.26
C ASP A 25 20.90 17.32 -27.83
N HIS A 26 21.43 18.40 -28.40
CA HIS A 26 22.84 18.55 -28.80
C HIS A 26 23.32 17.55 -29.86
N LEU A 27 22.46 17.21 -30.82
CA LEU A 27 22.84 16.38 -31.96
C LEU A 27 23.57 17.21 -33.02
N SER A 28 24.73 16.73 -33.47
CA SER A 28 25.49 17.35 -34.56
C SER A 28 24.80 17.17 -35.91
N ASN A 29 24.15 16.02 -36.13
CA ASN A 29 23.38 15.71 -37.33
C ASN A 29 22.04 15.05 -36.96
N PRO A 30 20.98 15.85 -36.71
CA PRO A 30 19.67 15.31 -36.31
C PRO A 30 19.00 14.40 -37.33
N ALA A 31 19.21 14.63 -38.64
CA ALA A 31 18.60 13.82 -39.70
C ALA A 31 19.15 12.39 -39.72
N GLU A 32 20.48 12.26 -39.65
CA GLU A 32 21.15 10.96 -39.58
C GLU A 32 20.82 10.23 -38.26
N ALA A 33 20.83 10.97 -37.13
CA ALA A 33 20.46 10.41 -35.84
C ALA A 33 19.01 9.91 -35.82
N LYS A 34 18.08 10.59 -36.51
CA LYS A 34 16.68 10.18 -36.65
C LYS A 34 16.56 8.88 -37.42
N GLN A 35 17.30 8.73 -38.51
CA GLN A 35 17.30 7.51 -39.32
C GLN A 35 17.85 6.31 -38.54
N ASP A 36 18.99 6.49 -37.85
CA ASP A 36 19.57 5.45 -36.97
C ASP A 36 18.60 5.05 -35.84
N LEU A 37 17.90 6.02 -35.23
CA LEU A 37 16.87 5.77 -34.23
C LEU A 37 15.69 4.95 -34.78
N LEU A 38 15.26 5.22 -36.01
CA LEU A 38 14.16 4.47 -36.64
C LEU A 38 14.58 3.03 -36.93
N GLU A 39 15.79 2.82 -37.43
CA GLU A 39 16.30 1.48 -37.74
C GLU A 39 16.45 0.63 -36.47
N ARG A 40 16.98 1.21 -35.38
CA ARG A 40 17.23 0.48 -34.14
C ARG A 40 15.99 0.35 -33.25
N TYR A 41 15.19 1.41 -33.17
CA TYR A 41 14.15 1.56 -32.14
C TYR A 41 12.77 1.92 -32.69
N GLY A 42 12.58 2.02 -34.00
CA GLY A 42 11.30 2.43 -34.61
C GLY A 42 10.10 1.52 -34.27
N HIS A 43 10.36 0.28 -33.84
CA HIS A 43 9.34 -0.65 -33.34
C HIS A 43 8.84 -0.32 -31.92
N LEU A 44 9.58 0.48 -31.15
CA LEU A 44 9.26 0.90 -29.78
C LEU A 44 8.76 2.34 -29.70
N ILE A 45 9.02 3.14 -30.73
CA ILE A 45 8.72 4.58 -30.75
C ILE A 45 7.44 4.82 -31.53
N SER A 46 6.46 5.46 -30.90
CA SER A 46 5.18 5.76 -31.54
C SER A 46 5.20 7.05 -32.35
N LEU A 47 5.94 8.07 -31.91
CA LEU A 47 6.14 9.31 -32.66
C LEU A 47 7.59 9.74 -32.51
N LEU A 48 8.25 10.06 -33.63
CA LEU A 48 9.62 10.57 -33.65
C LEU A 48 9.69 11.79 -34.56
N GLY A 49 10.27 12.87 -34.07
CA GLY A 49 10.48 14.06 -34.88
C GLY A 49 11.60 14.94 -34.37
N THR A 50 11.87 16.00 -35.12
CA THR A 50 12.88 17.01 -34.83
C THR A 50 12.34 18.01 -33.82
N SER A 51 13.14 18.38 -32.82
CA SER A 51 12.73 19.33 -31.78
C SER A 51 12.56 20.75 -32.34
N VAL A 52 11.88 21.63 -31.59
CA VAL A 52 11.53 23.02 -31.98
C VAL A 52 12.73 23.83 -32.47
N GLY A 53 13.94 23.56 -31.96
CA GLY A 53 15.17 24.25 -32.32
C GLY A 53 15.97 23.61 -33.46
N GLY A 54 15.50 22.51 -34.06
CA GLY A 54 16.17 21.82 -35.16
C GLY A 54 17.49 21.12 -34.81
N ARG A 55 17.90 21.10 -33.53
CA ARG A 55 19.19 20.56 -33.05
C ARG A 55 19.06 19.32 -32.17
N GLY A 56 17.84 18.79 -32.07
CA GLY A 56 17.51 17.66 -31.22
C GLY A 56 16.36 16.86 -31.81
N LEU A 57 16.00 15.79 -31.14
CA LEU A 57 14.89 14.91 -31.49
C LEU A 57 13.96 14.76 -30.28
N PHE A 58 12.67 14.65 -30.55
CA PHE A 58 11.69 14.24 -29.54
C PHE A 58 11.13 12.87 -29.87
N LEU A 59 10.80 12.12 -28.81
CA LEU A 59 10.22 10.79 -28.91
C LEU A 59 8.97 10.69 -28.05
N LEU A 60 7.90 10.12 -28.59
CA LEU A 60 6.78 9.62 -27.82
C LEU A 60 6.74 8.10 -27.87
N VAL A 61 6.70 7.50 -26.69
CA VAL A 61 6.57 6.06 -26.51
C VAL A 61 5.19 5.78 -25.92
N ARG A 62 4.36 5.03 -26.64
CA ARG A 62 3.10 4.52 -26.11
C ARG A 62 3.39 3.34 -25.18
N VAL A 63 2.71 3.31 -24.05
CA VAL A 63 2.81 2.21 -23.09
C VAL A 63 1.52 1.39 -23.10
N ASP A 64 1.64 0.09 -22.89
CA ASP A 64 0.49 -0.72 -22.51
C ASP A 64 0.08 -0.42 -21.06
N HIS A 65 -1.13 -0.82 -20.70
CA HIS A 65 -1.64 -0.70 -19.32
C HIS A 65 -1.36 0.66 -18.63
N PRO A 66 -1.70 1.81 -19.25
CA PRO A 66 -1.41 3.13 -18.70
C PRO A 66 -2.06 3.37 -17.33
N GLU A 67 -3.07 2.60 -16.96
CA GLU A 67 -3.71 2.57 -15.64
C GLU A 67 -2.75 2.19 -14.50
N LEU A 68 -1.63 1.52 -14.79
CA LEU A 68 -0.59 1.19 -13.81
C LEU A 68 0.30 2.39 -13.45
N ILE A 69 0.24 3.45 -14.27
CA ILE A 69 0.96 4.69 -14.04
C ILE A 69 0.12 5.58 -13.12
N THR A 70 0.78 6.12 -12.10
CA THR A 70 0.23 7.09 -11.15
C THR A 70 1.14 8.31 -11.14
N VAL A 71 0.63 9.43 -10.65
CA VAL A 71 1.39 10.70 -10.57
C VAL A 71 2.69 10.50 -9.78
N ASP A 72 2.65 9.63 -8.76
CA ASP A 72 3.76 9.41 -7.85
C ASP A 72 4.79 8.40 -8.39
N ASN A 73 4.41 7.50 -9.29
CA ASN A 73 5.33 6.51 -9.88
C ASN A 73 5.81 6.89 -11.30
N PHE A 74 5.27 7.95 -11.91
CA PHE A 74 5.55 8.35 -13.29
C PHE A 74 7.05 8.48 -13.60
N LEU A 75 7.80 9.18 -12.74
CA LEU A 75 9.24 9.39 -12.93
C LEU A 75 10.02 8.07 -12.90
N SER A 76 9.63 7.14 -12.02
CA SER A 76 10.26 5.83 -11.95
C SER A 76 9.98 4.99 -13.18
N TYR A 77 8.76 5.05 -13.73
CA TYR A 77 8.44 4.37 -14.97
C TYR A 77 9.16 4.97 -16.18
N GLN A 78 9.20 6.30 -16.28
CA GLN A 78 9.93 6.99 -17.34
C GLN A 78 11.42 6.60 -17.31
N ALA A 79 12.04 6.55 -16.14
CA ALA A 79 13.43 6.11 -15.97
C ALA A 79 13.62 4.64 -16.39
N LYS A 80 12.72 3.74 -16.01
CA LYS A 80 12.78 2.33 -16.40
C LYS A 80 12.67 2.11 -17.90
N ILE A 81 11.77 2.82 -18.57
CA ILE A 81 11.62 2.75 -20.03
C ILE A 81 12.94 3.15 -20.70
N ARG A 82 13.53 4.29 -20.28
CA ARG A 82 14.83 4.73 -20.76
C ARG A 82 15.91 3.67 -20.54
N GLU A 83 16.05 3.18 -19.30
CA GLU A 83 17.14 2.28 -18.93
C GLU A 83 17.03 0.90 -19.58
N THR A 84 15.82 0.44 -19.88
CA THR A 84 15.60 -0.90 -20.46
C THR A 84 15.61 -0.88 -21.97
N TYR A 85 14.93 0.09 -22.59
CA TYR A 85 14.72 0.11 -24.04
C TYR A 85 15.65 1.07 -24.77
N PHE A 86 16.23 2.05 -24.05
CA PHE A 86 17.09 3.09 -24.63
C PHE A 86 18.38 3.30 -23.81
N PRO A 87 19.09 2.24 -23.38
CA PRO A 87 20.20 2.35 -22.42
C PRO A 87 21.39 3.15 -22.95
N ASP A 88 21.56 3.21 -24.28
CA ASP A 88 22.65 3.84 -24.99
C ASP A 88 22.30 5.24 -25.52
N LEU A 89 21.04 5.65 -25.46
CA LEU A 89 20.61 6.98 -25.89
C LEU A 89 20.89 8.03 -24.82
N LYS A 90 21.49 9.14 -25.23
CA LYS A 90 21.72 10.33 -24.38
C LYS A 90 20.44 11.17 -24.27
N ILE A 91 19.45 10.64 -23.56
CA ILE A 91 18.18 11.32 -23.29
C ILE A 91 18.36 12.38 -22.20
N ASP A 92 17.79 13.57 -22.42
CA ASP A 92 17.80 14.64 -21.42
C ASP A 92 17.05 14.23 -20.13
N LEU A 93 17.74 14.38 -18.99
CA LEU A 93 17.21 14.08 -17.66
C LEU A 93 16.36 15.24 -17.11
N GLY A 94 16.49 16.44 -17.67
CA GLY A 94 15.70 17.62 -17.33
C GLY A 94 14.28 17.59 -17.91
N ALA A 95 14.10 16.91 -19.04
CA ALA A 95 12.83 16.68 -19.73
C ALA A 95 11.95 15.59 -19.07
N THR A 96 11.80 15.63 -17.74
CA THR A 96 11.03 14.64 -16.97
C THR A 96 9.81 15.26 -16.27
N GLY A 97 8.90 14.39 -15.81
CA GLY A 97 7.77 14.78 -14.96
C GLY A 97 6.41 14.67 -15.63
N VAL A 98 5.40 14.29 -14.83
CA VAL A 98 4.03 14.06 -15.33
C VAL A 98 3.39 15.31 -15.92
N ASN A 99 3.78 16.47 -15.39
CA ASN A 99 3.22 17.79 -15.70
C ASN A 99 4.10 18.58 -16.68
N ARG A 100 5.09 17.93 -17.30
CA ARG A 100 5.91 18.57 -18.32
C ARG A 100 5.03 18.86 -19.53
N SER A 101 4.88 20.15 -19.85
CA SER A 101 4.26 20.57 -21.09
C SER A 101 5.16 20.20 -22.25
N PHE A 102 4.59 19.58 -23.27
CA PHE A 102 5.26 19.25 -24.52
C PHE A 102 4.40 19.80 -25.66
N ILE A 103 5.07 20.46 -26.61
CA ILE A 103 4.45 20.97 -27.83
C ILE A 103 5.04 20.14 -28.96
N ILE A 104 4.18 19.53 -29.79
CA ILE A 104 4.63 18.84 -31.00
C ILE A 104 5.01 19.93 -32.02
N PRO A 105 6.30 20.09 -32.36
CA PRO A 105 6.70 21.05 -33.38
C PRO A 105 6.21 20.59 -34.76
N PHE A 106 6.10 21.54 -35.68
CA PHE A 106 5.91 21.22 -37.08
C PHE A 106 7.22 20.65 -37.65
N ASP A 107 7.28 19.32 -37.77
CA ASP A 107 8.33 18.58 -38.47
C ASP A 107 7.73 17.96 -39.73
N PRO A 108 8.11 18.40 -40.95
CA PRO A 108 7.58 17.86 -42.20
C PRO A 108 7.91 16.37 -42.39
N ASP A 109 8.95 15.86 -41.72
CA ASP A 109 9.42 14.49 -41.83
C ASP A 109 9.05 13.64 -40.61
N VAL A 110 8.07 14.06 -39.79
CA VAL A 110 7.67 13.34 -38.56
C VAL A 110 7.29 11.89 -38.87
N THR A 111 7.79 10.96 -38.06
CA THR A 111 7.48 9.54 -38.21
C THR A 111 6.48 9.12 -37.15
N PHE A 112 5.40 8.46 -37.57
CA PHE A 112 4.33 7.97 -36.69
C PHE A 112 4.11 6.46 -36.87
N ASN A 113 4.21 5.71 -35.79
CA ASN A 113 3.95 4.28 -35.72
C ASN A 113 2.88 3.98 -34.65
N PRO A 114 1.60 3.82 -35.02
CA PRO A 114 0.52 3.60 -34.06
C PRO A 114 0.57 2.21 -33.39
N SER A 115 1.29 1.26 -33.99
CA SER A 115 1.43 -0.11 -33.52
C SER A 115 2.57 -0.28 -32.51
N ALA A 116 3.50 0.67 -32.43
CA ALA A 116 4.57 0.65 -31.43
C ALA A 116 4.00 0.88 -30.04
N VAL A 117 4.07 -0.15 -29.19
CA VAL A 117 3.62 -0.14 -27.79
C VAL A 117 4.65 -0.87 -26.94
N VAL A 118 5.10 -0.22 -25.87
CA VAL A 118 6.03 -0.81 -24.89
C VAL A 118 5.26 -1.56 -23.80
N CYS A 119 5.67 -2.80 -23.54
CA CYS A 119 5.10 -3.67 -22.51
C CYS A 119 5.62 -3.33 -21.12
N MET A 120 4.74 -2.82 -20.25
CA MET A 120 5.06 -2.40 -18.89
C MET A 120 5.21 -3.58 -17.94
N LYS A 121 4.62 -4.74 -18.25
CA LYS A 121 4.78 -5.97 -17.44
C LYS A 121 6.22 -6.48 -17.45
N GLU A 122 6.93 -6.35 -18.57
CA GLU A 122 8.34 -6.75 -18.69
C GLU A 122 9.26 -5.88 -17.81
N LEU A 123 8.99 -4.56 -17.73
CA LEU A 123 9.70 -3.61 -16.86
C LEU A 123 9.50 -3.86 -15.35
N LEU A 124 8.43 -4.59 -15.00
CA LEU A 124 8.15 -5.02 -13.63
C LEU A 124 8.77 -6.39 -13.31
N SER A 125 9.09 -7.18 -14.34
CA SER A 125 9.58 -8.57 -14.24
C SER A 125 11.11 -8.67 -14.20
N THR A 126 11.85 -7.71 -14.78
CA THR A 126 13.31 -7.79 -14.98
C THR A 126 14.18 -7.16 -13.88
N SER A 127 13.63 -6.62 -12.80
CA SER A 127 14.46 -6.00 -11.75
C SER A 127 15.00 -7.00 -10.72
N SER A 128 15.99 -7.79 -11.12
CA SER A 128 17.03 -8.33 -10.23
C SER A 128 18.28 -7.45 -10.24
N CYS A 129 18.17 -6.12 -10.21
CA CYS A 129 19.34 -5.23 -10.11
C CYS A 129 19.07 -4.04 -9.16
N SER A 130 19.95 -3.95 -8.17
CA SER A 130 20.34 -2.81 -7.31
C SER A 130 19.59 -1.48 -7.45
N PHE A 131 18.77 -1.16 -6.44
CA PHE A 131 18.57 0.22 -6.00
C PHE A 131 19.88 0.70 -5.34
N ASP A 132 20.82 1.23 -6.13
CA ASP A 132 21.88 2.02 -5.53
C ASP A 132 21.30 3.39 -5.14
N SER A 133 21.18 3.54 -3.83
CA SER A 133 20.94 4.82 -3.17
C SER A 133 21.94 5.86 -3.65
N ILE A 134 21.43 7.04 -4.01
CA ILE A 134 22.16 8.29 -3.83
C ILE A 134 22.70 8.29 -2.39
N LYS A 135 24.02 8.10 -2.25
CA LYS A 135 24.70 8.04 -0.95
C LYS A 135 24.49 9.36 -0.20
N ARG A 136 23.61 9.35 0.80
CA ARG A 136 23.76 10.25 1.94
C ARG A 136 24.63 9.54 2.97
N LYS A 137 25.81 10.11 3.24
CA LYS A 137 26.68 9.67 4.34
C LYS A 137 25.87 9.67 5.64
N GLY A 138 25.82 8.52 6.31
CA GLY A 138 25.19 8.38 7.62
C GLY A 138 25.50 7.02 8.25
N ALA A 139 26.48 7.04 9.16
CA ALA A 139 26.79 6.09 10.24
C ALA A 139 26.69 4.57 10.00
N THR A 140 27.86 3.94 10.02
CA THR A 140 28.09 2.49 10.09
C THR A 140 27.44 1.88 11.33
N SER A 141 26.65 0.82 11.17
CA SER A 141 26.37 -0.14 12.26
C SER A 141 26.46 -1.56 11.71
N GLY A 142 27.14 -2.43 12.47
CA GLY A 142 27.80 -3.64 12.01
C GLY A 142 26.92 -4.67 11.30
N ASN A 143 27.47 -5.23 10.21
CA ASN A 143 26.94 -6.39 9.53
C ASN A 143 27.05 -7.63 10.43
N LYS A 144 25.91 -8.19 10.83
CA LYS A 144 25.79 -9.64 11.02
C LYS A 144 25.28 -10.20 9.70
N GLU A 145 26.09 -11.02 9.04
CA GLU A 145 25.69 -11.79 7.86
C GLU A 145 24.41 -12.57 8.20
N ARG A 146 23.30 -12.18 7.58
CA ARG A 146 22.08 -12.98 7.58
C ARG A 146 22.13 -13.87 6.35
N GLU A 147 22.21 -15.17 6.59
CA GLU A 147 22.04 -16.21 5.57
C GLU A 147 20.92 -15.86 4.60
N LYS A 148 21.24 -15.88 3.30
CA LYS A 148 20.27 -15.67 2.20
C LYS A 148 19.33 -16.87 2.13
N LYS A 149 18.29 -16.90 2.98
CA LYS A 149 17.19 -17.87 2.86
C LYS A 149 16.46 -17.63 1.52
N GLY A 150 16.24 -18.68 0.74
CA GLY A 150 15.57 -18.62 -0.57
C GLY A 150 14.24 -17.85 -0.48
N TYR A 151 14.17 -16.72 -1.19
CA TYR A 151 13.00 -15.85 -1.23
C TYR A 151 12.14 -16.20 -2.45
N ILE A 152 10.83 -15.97 -2.35
CA ILE A 152 9.91 -16.20 -3.46
C ILE A 152 10.28 -15.19 -4.56
N THR A 153 10.75 -15.70 -5.70
CA THR A 153 11.18 -14.93 -6.88
C THR A 153 10.01 -14.50 -7.76
N HIS A 154 8.83 -15.11 -7.59
CA HIS A 154 7.63 -14.83 -8.37
C HIS A 154 6.43 -14.71 -7.44
N CYS A 155 5.85 -13.51 -7.34
CA CYS A 155 4.61 -13.25 -6.62
C CYS A 155 3.69 -12.40 -7.48
N THR A 156 2.40 -12.74 -7.48
CA THR A 156 1.40 -12.07 -8.30
C THR A 156 0.53 -11.19 -7.43
N ILE A 157 0.32 -9.93 -7.84
CA ILE A 157 -0.73 -9.09 -7.27
C ILE A 157 -2.00 -9.37 -8.06
N LEU A 158 -2.95 -10.03 -7.41
CA LEU A 158 -4.26 -10.39 -7.96
C LEU A 158 -5.19 -9.17 -7.95
N ASP A 159 -6.28 -9.22 -8.72
CA ASP A 159 -7.33 -8.22 -8.60
C ASP A 159 -7.91 -8.24 -7.18
N ILE A 160 -7.79 -7.11 -6.50
CA ILE A 160 -8.26 -6.97 -5.13
C ILE A 160 -9.77 -7.23 -5.02
N LYS A 161 -10.58 -6.91 -6.04
CA LYS A 161 -12.02 -7.16 -6.01
C LYS A 161 -12.32 -8.65 -5.89
N GLU A 162 -11.60 -9.47 -6.63
CA GLU A 162 -11.73 -10.93 -6.59
C GLU A 162 -11.34 -11.46 -5.21
N VAL A 163 -10.20 -11.02 -4.68
CA VAL A 163 -9.72 -11.47 -3.36
C VAL A 163 -10.64 -11.02 -2.23
N LEU A 164 -11.16 -9.80 -2.28
CA LEU A 164 -12.09 -9.28 -1.26
C LEU A 164 -13.47 -9.93 -1.32
N SER A 165 -13.87 -10.51 -2.45
CA SER A 165 -15.14 -11.23 -2.58
C SER A 165 -15.16 -12.55 -1.79
N VAL A 166 -14.00 -13.16 -1.58
CA VAL A 166 -13.86 -14.47 -0.93
C VAL A 166 -13.26 -14.41 0.48
N ILE A 167 -12.77 -13.23 0.92
CA ILE A 167 -12.11 -13.10 2.21
C ILE A 167 -13.09 -13.12 3.39
N LYS A 168 -12.79 -13.96 4.38
CA LYS A 168 -13.45 -13.97 5.68
C LYS A 168 -12.83 -12.90 6.60
N TRP A 169 -13.64 -11.91 6.95
CA TRP A 169 -13.22 -10.76 7.76
C TRP A 169 -13.20 -11.03 9.25
N LYS A 170 -13.96 -12.01 9.72
CA LYS A 170 -14.08 -12.36 11.13
C LYS A 170 -14.13 -13.88 11.27
N THR A 171 -13.66 -14.38 12.40
CA THR A 171 -13.76 -15.80 12.74
C THR A 171 -15.22 -16.22 12.88
N ASP A 172 -15.62 -17.22 12.09
CA ASP A 172 -16.90 -17.91 12.24
C ASP A 172 -16.79 -18.85 13.44
N ILE A 173 -17.63 -18.64 14.45
CA ILE A 173 -17.68 -19.52 15.62
C ILE A 173 -18.73 -20.58 15.30
N GLN A 174 -18.28 -21.81 15.06
CA GLN A 174 -19.16 -22.94 14.89
C GLN A 174 -19.72 -23.32 16.26
N VAL A 175 -21.05 -23.27 16.35
CA VAL A 175 -21.81 -23.70 17.52
C VAL A 175 -22.72 -24.79 17.01
N ASP A 176 -22.50 -26.03 17.45
CA ASP A 176 -23.25 -27.19 16.96
C ASP A 176 -24.75 -27.06 17.25
N GLU A 177 -25.12 -26.62 18.45
CA GLU A 177 -26.49 -26.31 18.83
C GLU A 177 -26.57 -25.13 19.81
N TRP A 178 -27.50 -24.19 19.56
CA TRP A 178 -27.81 -23.10 20.48
C TRP A 178 -28.82 -23.56 21.53
N THR A 179 -28.33 -23.93 22.72
CA THR A 179 -29.18 -24.32 23.86
C THR A 179 -29.51 -23.17 24.80
N SER A 180 -28.94 -21.97 24.56
CA SER A 180 -29.09 -20.80 25.42
C SER A 180 -28.86 -19.51 24.64
N ASP A 181 -29.34 -18.38 25.20
CA ASP A 181 -29.16 -17.04 24.64
C ASP A 181 -27.67 -16.69 24.45
N TYR A 182 -26.81 -17.26 25.29
CA TYR A 182 -25.37 -17.10 25.22
C TYR A 182 -24.65 -18.38 25.57
N ILE A 183 -23.47 -18.56 24.96
CA ILE A 183 -22.54 -19.64 25.24
C ILE A 183 -21.28 -19.04 25.85
N LEU A 184 -20.89 -19.58 27.00
CA LEU A 184 -19.66 -19.27 27.70
C LEU A 184 -18.60 -20.28 27.28
N CYS A 185 -17.95 -20.02 26.15
CA CYS A 185 -16.84 -20.84 25.68
C CYS A 185 -15.76 -19.94 25.12
N GLU A 186 -14.51 -20.30 25.39
CA GLU A 186 -13.36 -19.48 25.08
C GLU A 186 -12.81 -19.84 23.71
N TYR A 187 -12.94 -18.91 22.77
CA TYR A 187 -12.42 -19.07 21.41
C TYR A 187 -11.36 -18.01 21.11
N ASP A 188 -10.30 -18.43 20.44
CA ASP A 188 -9.37 -17.51 19.79
C ASP A 188 -10.04 -16.91 18.55
N THR A 189 -9.98 -15.58 18.45
CA THR A 189 -10.66 -14.85 17.38
C THR A 189 -9.77 -13.77 16.78
N TYR A 190 -9.99 -13.54 15.48
CA TYR A 190 -9.52 -12.36 14.78
C TYR A 190 -10.68 -11.60 14.14
N GLN A 191 -10.52 -10.28 14.15
CA GLN A 191 -11.33 -9.39 13.35
C GLN A 191 -10.40 -8.55 12.47
N LEU A 192 -10.53 -8.74 11.17
CA LEU A 192 -9.84 -7.96 10.16
C LEU A 192 -10.63 -6.68 9.89
N TYR A 193 -9.91 -5.58 9.74
CA TYR A 193 -10.43 -4.31 9.27
C TYR A 193 -9.32 -3.55 8.58
N PHE A 194 -9.67 -2.66 7.66
CA PHE A 194 -8.71 -1.74 7.08
C PHE A 194 -8.46 -0.56 8.01
N PRO A 195 -7.23 -0.34 8.49
CA PRO A 195 -6.92 0.83 9.30
C PRO A 195 -7.09 2.09 8.45
N GLN A 196 -7.73 3.14 8.96
CA GLN A 196 -7.92 4.37 8.17
C GLN A 196 -6.59 5.05 7.80
N ASN A 197 -5.60 5.03 8.69
CA ASN A 197 -4.30 5.64 8.46
C ASN A 197 -3.19 4.92 9.24
N ILE A 198 -2.20 4.41 8.53
CA ILE A 198 -1.05 3.67 9.04
C ILE A 198 0.17 4.59 8.99
N LYS A 199 0.61 5.02 10.19
CA LYS A 199 1.85 5.79 10.35
C LYS A 199 3.08 4.97 9.91
N ASP A 200 4.07 5.65 9.35
CA ASP A 200 5.28 5.03 8.77
C ASP A 200 5.96 4.00 9.70
N GLY A 201 6.26 4.39 10.95
CA GLY A 201 6.88 3.48 11.93
C GLY A 201 6.02 2.30 12.39
N ASN A 202 4.74 2.25 12.03
CA ASN A 202 3.80 1.20 12.45
C ASN A 202 3.48 0.19 11.33
N LYS A 203 3.96 0.39 10.10
CA LYS A 203 3.57 -0.45 8.96
C LYS A 203 3.93 -1.91 9.14
N HIS A 204 5.18 -2.22 9.49
CA HIS A 204 5.64 -3.60 9.76
C HIS A 204 4.74 -4.31 10.77
N LYS A 205 4.50 -3.66 11.92
CA LYS A 205 3.64 -4.18 12.99
C LYS A 205 2.20 -4.39 12.52
N THR A 206 1.69 -3.46 11.72
CA THR A 206 0.31 -3.51 11.19
C THR A 206 0.17 -4.64 10.18
N TYR A 207 1.07 -4.74 9.20
CA TYR A 207 1.05 -5.79 8.18
C TYR A 207 1.22 -7.17 8.80
N THR A 208 2.16 -7.34 9.73
CA THR A 208 2.30 -8.60 10.47
C THR A 208 1.01 -9.00 11.17
N ARG A 209 0.31 -8.07 11.85
CA ARG A 209 -0.98 -8.37 12.49
C ARG A 209 -2.07 -8.72 11.49
N MET A 210 -2.12 -8.01 10.37
CA MET A 210 -3.08 -8.28 9.31
C MET A 210 -2.86 -9.65 8.68
N VAL A 211 -1.61 -10.02 8.39
CA VAL A 211 -1.28 -11.36 7.85
C VAL A 211 -1.75 -12.47 8.80
N ASN A 212 -1.53 -12.32 10.11
CA ASN A 212 -2.06 -13.27 11.10
C ASN A 212 -3.59 -13.33 11.07
N ALA A 213 -4.27 -12.18 11.03
CA ALA A 213 -5.74 -12.14 11.00
C ALA A 213 -6.32 -12.75 9.72
N ILE A 214 -5.71 -12.46 8.55
CA ILE A 214 -6.13 -13.00 7.26
C ILE A 214 -5.96 -14.51 7.26
N MET A 215 -4.78 -15.03 7.59
CA MET A 215 -4.50 -16.47 7.55
C MET A 215 -5.29 -17.26 8.59
N PHE A 216 -5.58 -16.68 9.76
CA PHE A 216 -6.40 -17.35 10.76
C PHE A 216 -7.84 -17.54 10.27
N ASN A 217 -8.44 -16.50 9.70
CA ASN A 217 -9.80 -16.57 9.18
C ASN A 217 -9.87 -17.30 7.82
N ASN A 218 -8.77 -17.37 7.07
CA ASN A 218 -8.68 -17.89 5.71
C ASN A 218 -7.46 -18.83 5.58
N PRO A 219 -7.46 -20.00 6.23
CA PRO A 219 -6.29 -20.88 6.27
C PRO A 219 -5.87 -21.44 4.89
N THR A 220 -6.78 -21.41 3.92
CA THR A 220 -6.54 -21.87 2.54
C THR A 220 -6.01 -20.77 1.61
N PHE A 221 -5.93 -19.52 2.07
CA PHE A 221 -5.44 -18.42 1.23
C PHE A 221 -3.98 -18.62 0.83
N THR A 222 -3.70 -18.40 -0.45
CA THR A 222 -2.35 -18.44 -0.99
C THR A 222 -1.55 -17.20 -0.58
N PHE A 223 -0.23 -17.29 -0.70
CA PHE A 223 0.66 -16.14 -0.47
C PHE A 223 0.26 -14.92 -1.32
N ASP A 224 -0.05 -15.12 -2.60
CA ASP A 224 -0.44 -14.05 -3.52
C ASP A 224 -1.75 -13.37 -3.11
N GLN A 225 -2.73 -14.12 -2.61
CA GLN A 225 -3.98 -13.56 -2.07
C GLN A 225 -3.71 -12.69 -0.83
N VAL A 226 -2.92 -13.19 0.12
CA VAL A 226 -2.54 -12.42 1.31
C VAL A 226 -1.74 -11.17 0.92
N LEU A 227 -0.77 -11.32 0.01
CA LEU A 227 0.07 -10.23 -0.48
C LEU A 227 -0.75 -9.15 -1.17
N SER A 228 -1.75 -9.53 -1.98
CA SER A 228 -2.64 -8.59 -2.69
C SER A 228 -3.44 -7.72 -1.72
N VAL A 229 -3.95 -8.30 -0.63
CA VAL A 229 -4.66 -7.54 0.42
C VAL A 229 -3.72 -6.56 1.12
N ILE A 230 -2.52 -7.00 1.50
CA ILE A 230 -1.54 -6.13 2.15
C ILE A 230 -1.05 -5.04 1.19
N TYR A 231 -0.87 -5.35 -0.09
CA TYR A 231 -0.52 -4.39 -1.13
C TYR A 231 -1.57 -3.30 -1.26
N TYR A 232 -2.85 -3.67 -1.36
CA TYR A 232 -3.95 -2.72 -1.38
C TYR A 232 -3.93 -1.79 -0.16
N VAL A 233 -3.73 -2.36 1.03
CA VAL A 233 -3.65 -1.56 2.27
C VAL A 233 -2.44 -0.63 2.28
N ASN A 234 -1.29 -1.12 1.80
CA ASN A 234 -0.07 -0.34 1.72
C ASN A 234 -0.18 0.85 0.75
N GLN A 235 -0.97 0.74 -0.33
CA GLN A 235 -1.17 1.86 -1.26
C GLN A 235 -2.20 2.86 -0.74
N ASN A 236 -3.29 2.39 -0.12
CA ASN A 236 -4.46 3.23 0.14
C ASN A 236 -4.54 3.76 1.58
N HIS A 237 -3.81 3.17 2.53
CA HIS A 237 -3.99 3.46 3.96
C HIS A 237 -2.73 3.98 4.65
N THR A 238 -1.73 4.49 3.93
CA THR A 238 -0.45 4.98 4.50
C THR A 238 -0.19 6.48 4.25
N ASN A 239 -1.23 7.28 4.00
CA ASN A 239 -1.12 8.72 3.78
C ASN A 239 -0.08 9.13 2.71
N GLY A 240 -0.05 8.42 1.58
CA GLY A 240 0.88 8.73 0.48
C GLY A 240 2.34 8.34 0.75
N CYS A 241 2.65 7.75 1.90
CA CYS A 241 3.96 7.19 2.21
C CYS A 241 3.84 5.65 2.28
N PRO A 242 3.74 4.89 1.18
CA PRO A 242 3.70 3.43 1.22
C PRO A 242 5.04 2.83 1.69
N MET A 243 5.02 1.62 2.26
CA MET A 243 6.22 0.80 2.41
C MET A 243 6.73 0.40 1.02
N LYS A 244 8.05 0.34 0.85
CA LYS A 244 8.65 -0.15 -0.39
C LYS A 244 8.17 -1.57 -0.67
N PHE A 245 7.80 -1.85 -1.92
CA PHE A 245 7.18 -3.12 -2.31
C PHE A 245 8.00 -4.35 -1.88
N ARG A 246 9.32 -4.33 -2.10
CA ARG A 246 10.23 -5.40 -1.68
C ARG A 246 10.23 -5.61 -0.17
N GLU A 247 10.24 -4.53 0.61
CA GLU A 247 10.21 -4.60 2.07
C GLU A 247 8.86 -5.15 2.57
N MET A 248 7.77 -4.75 1.92
CA MET A 248 6.43 -5.27 2.19
C MET A 248 6.36 -6.77 1.86
N ILE A 249 6.81 -7.22 0.70
CA ILE A 249 6.90 -8.64 0.34
C ILE A 249 7.69 -9.40 1.40
N TYR A 250 8.86 -8.90 1.80
CA TYR A 250 9.65 -9.57 2.82
C TYR A 250 8.93 -9.69 4.16
N THR A 251 8.22 -8.64 4.57
CA THR A 251 7.43 -8.66 5.80
C THR A 251 6.29 -9.67 5.71
N VAL A 252 5.56 -9.70 4.60
CA VAL A 252 4.45 -10.63 4.37
C VAL A 252 4.97 -12.06 4.25
N GLN A 253 6.00 -12.31 3.44
CA GLN A 253 6.57 -13.64 3.22
C GLN A 253 7.14 -14.21 4.51
N ARG A 254 7.93 -13.41 5.25
CA ARG A 254 8.48 -13.83 6.54
C ARG A 254 7.37 -14.26 7.48
N GLU A 255 6.31 -13.46 7.58
CA GLU A 255 5.21 -13.74 8.50
C GLU A 255 4.36 -14.94 8.02
N TYR A 256 4.07 -15.02 6.72
CA TYR A 256 3.34 -16.13 6.11
C TYR A 256 4.05 -17.47 6.34
N THR A 257 5.35 -17.55 6.02
CA THR A 257 6.15 -18.76 6.27
C THR A 257 6.28 -19.07 7.77
N ARG A 258 6.33 -18.04 8.63
CA ARG A 258 6.34 -18.24 10.08
C ARG A 258 5.02 -18.86 10.55
N ILE A 259 3.87 -18.34 10.10
CA ILE A 259 2.55 -18.85 10.46
C ILE A 259 2.40 -20.31 10.01
N GLN A 260 2.86 -20.65 8.81
CA GLN A 260 2.82 -22.04 8.33
C GLN A 260 3.61 -23.01 9.23
N LYS A 261 4.67 -22.54 9.90
CA LYS A 261 5.52 -23.37 10.78
C LYS A 261 5.07 -23.37 12.23
N GLU A 262 4.55 -22.26 12.73
CA GLU A 262 4.36 -22.01 14.16
C GLU A 262 2.93 -21.61 14.55
N GLY A 263 2.04 -21.43 13.58
CA GLY A 263 0.67 -20.94 13.80
C GLY A 263 0.54 -19.42 13.96
N CYS A 264 -0.70 -18.95 14.03
CA CYS A 264 -1.04 -17.53 14.17
C CYS A 264 -0.78 -16.99 15.59
N ARG A 265 -0.52 -15.69 15.73
CA ARG A 265 -0.16 -15.04 17.02
C ARG A 265 -0.85 -13.70 17.23
N GLY A 266 -1.36 -13.48 18.45
CA GLY A 266 -2.02 -12.23 18.83
C GLY A 266 -3.54 -12.26 18.67
N MET A 267 -4.11 -13.46 18.78
CA MET A 267 -5.55 -13.72 18.82
C MET A 267 -6.17 -13.08 20.06
N LYS A 268 -7.42 -12.65 19.95
CA LYS A 268 -8.20 -12.22 21.10
C LYS A 268 -9.07 -13.38 21.58
N LYS A 269 -9.06 -13.60 22.90
CA LYS A 269 -9.97 -14.53 23.55
C LYS A 269 -11.35 -13.91 23.65
N LYS A 270 -12.34 -14.59 23.10
CA LYS A 270 -13.75 -14.25 23.26
C LYS A 270 -14.38 -15.29 24.17
N HIS A 271 -14.98 -14.84 25.26
CA HIS A 271 -15.55 -15.72 26.30
C HIS A 271 -17.07 -15.90 26.19
N VAL A 272 -17.75 -14.96 25.53
CA VAL A 272 -19.22 -14.94 25.45
C VAL A 272 -19.62 -14.82 23.99
N THR A 273 -20.34 -15.80 23.47
CA THR A 273 -20.94 -15.75 22.13
C THR A 273 -22.46 -15.76 22.28
N THR A 274 -23.10 -14.75 21.72
CA THR A 274 -24.55 -14.53 21.79
C THR A 274 -25.23 -15.17 20.58
N ASN A 275 -26.41 -15.75 20.80
CA ASN A 275 -27.22 -16.32 19.71
C ASN A 275 -27.62 -15.21 18.73
N PRO A 276 -27.28 -15.32 17.42
CA PRO A 276 -27.64 -14.31 16.43
C PRO A 276 -29.17 -14.13 16.25
N ASP A 277 -29.97 -15.13 16.60
CA ASP A 277 -31.44 -15.10 16.46
C ASP A 277 -32.15 -14.35 17.61
N LEU A 278 -31.39 -13.83 18.57
CA LEU A 278 -31.96 -13.00 19.63
C LEU A 278 -32.42 -11.65 19.05
N THR A 279 -33.73 -11.50 18.87
CA THR A 279 -34.33 -10.20 18.59
C THR A 279 -33.99 -9.22 19.72
N PRO A 280 -33.47 -8.02 19.44
CA PRO A 280 -33.23 -7.03 20.48
C PRO A 280 -34.57 -6.68 21.14
N LYS A 281 -34.77 -7.09 22.39
CA LYS A 281 -35.88 -6.59 23.20
C LYS A 281 -35.78 -5.07 23.20
N SER A 282 -36.86 -4.40 22.80
CA SER A 282 -36.97 -2.95 22.80
C SER A 282 -36.46 -2.40 24.14
N ILE A 283 -35.30 -1.76 24.13
CA ILE A 283 -34.77 -1.08 25.31
C ILE A 283 -35.75 0.07 25.57
N PRO A 284 -36.40 0.15 26.75
CA PRO A 284 -37.20 1.32 27.09
C PRO A 284 -36.27 2.52 27.03
N THR A 285 -36.60 3.50 26.18
CA THR A 285 -35.87 4.76 26.07
C THR A 285 -35.79 5.41 27.44
N ARG A 286 -34.63 5.29 28.11
CA ARG A 286 -34.33 6.09 29.30
C ARG A 286 -34.21 7.53 28.85
N HIS A 287 -35.15 8.36 29.29
CA HIS A 287 -35.04 9.81 29.22
C HIS A 287 -33.67 10.22 29.79
N HIS A 288 -32.85 10.84 28.95
CA HIS A 288 -31.59 11.44 29.36
C HIS A 288 -31.90 12.67 30.22
N ASP A 289 -31.93 12.47 31.54
CA ASP A 289 -31.84 13.59 32.47
C ASP A 289 -30.41 14.11 32.47
N ARG A 290 -30.22 15.29 31.87
CA ARG A 290 -28.93 15.98 31.77
C ARG A 290 -28.67 16.73 33.07
N SER A 291 -28.18 16.02 34.08
CA SER A 291 -27.39 16.64 35.15
C SER A 291 -26.16 15.77 35.42
N TRP A 292 -25.06 16.39 35.86
CA TRP A 292 -23.70 15.85 35.98
C TRP A 292 -22.75 16.13 34.80
N ARG A 293 -22.52 17.42 34.55
CA ARG A 293 -21.19 17.92 34.16
C ARG A 293 -20.64 18.78 35.30
N SER A 294 -19.65 18.28 36.03
CA SER A 294 -18.60 19.13 36.59
C SER A 294 -17.36 18.33 37.00
N ARG A 295 -16.29 18.60 36.24
CA ARG A 295 -14.89 18.70 36.66
C ARG A 295 -14.32 17.66 37.64
N THR A 296 -13.30 16.94 37.17
CA THR A 296 -12.01 16.90 37.89
C THR A 296 -10.83 16.92 36.90
N LYS A 297 -10.23 18.10 36.74
CA LYS A 297 -8.81 18.22 36.34
C LYS A 297 -8.00 17.88 37.59
N ARG A 298 -7.23 16.79 37.56
CA ARG A 298 -6.22 16.50 38.59
C ARG A 298 -5.01 17.40 38.36
N ASN A 299 -4.81 18.38 39.24
CA ASN A 299 -3.49 18.90 39.58
C ASN A 299 -3.23 18.60 41.05
N ARG A 300 -2.12 17.92 41.32
CA ARG A 300 -1.55 17.67 42.65
C ARG A 300 -0.77 18.90 43.09
N VAL A 301 -0.96 19.38 44.32
CA VAL A 301 0.07 19.57 45.37
C VAL A 301 -0.63 19.73 46.75
N PRO A 302 0.05 19.71 47.92
CA PRO A 302 -0.31 18.82 49.03
C PRO A 302 -0.80 19.58 50.27
N THR A 303 -1.55 18.92 51.16
CA THR A 303 -1.78 19.47 52.50
C THR A 303 -1.66 18.41 53.58
N SER A 304 -0.75 18.75 54.48
CA SER A 304 -0.47 18.25 55.81
C SER A 304 -1.69 18.13 56.72
N THR A 305 -1.60 17.11 57.59
CA THR A 305 -1.95 17.15 59.02
C THR A 305 -3.33 17.67 59.42
N LEU A 306 -4.22 16.75 59.81
CA LEU A 306 -4.84 16.74 61.15
C LEU A 306 -5.58 15.41 61.39
N MET A 307 -5.13 14.72 62.46
CA MET A 307 -5.82 13.66 63.20
C MET A 307 -7.25 14.11 63.60
N ARG A 308 -8.30 13.28 63.71
CA ARG A 308 -8.59 12.13 64.62
C ARG A 308 -10.12 11.81 64.47
N PRO A 309 -10.77 10.84 65.16
CA PRO A 309 -10.66 9.37 65.10
C PRO A 309 -12.02 8.62 64.94
N LEU A 310 -11.93 7.29 64.75
CA LEU A 310 -12.82 6.19 65.21
C LEU A 310 -14.36 6.30 65.11
N LEU A 311 -14.97 5.37 64.37
CA LEU A 311 -16.04 4.51 64.90
C LEU A 311 -16.25 3.26 64.02
N LEU A 312 -15.91 2.10 64.58
CA LEU A 312 -16.35 0.79 64.12
C LEU A 312 -17.88 0.69 64.19
N ARG A 313 -18.51 0.12 63.17
CA ARG A 313 -19.71 -0.72 63.37
C ARG A 313 -19.74 -1.85 62.35
N VAL A 314 -19.47 -3.05 62.89
CA VAL A 314 -19.76 -4.35 62.29
C VAL A 314 -21.26 -4.61 62.47
N LEU A 315 -21.97 -5.02 61.42
CA LEU A 315 -23.20 -5.80 61.56
C LEU A 315 -23.24 -6.89 60.48
N ARG A 316 -23.11 -8.14 60.97
CA ARG A 316 -23.58 -9.38 60.35
C ARG A 316 -25.11 -9.35 60.25
N ILE A 317 -25.66 -9.96 59.21
CA ILE A 317 -27.00 -10.57 59.27
C ILE A 317 -26.86 -12.04 58.88
N GLU A 318 -27.47 -12.86 59.72
CA GLU A 318 -27.41 -14.31 59.81
C GLU A 318 -28.32 -15.01 58.80
N GLN A 319 -27.92 -16.22 58.44
CA GLN A 319 -28.78 -17.28 57.91
C GLN A 319 -29.31 -18.11 59.09
N THR A 320 -30.58 -18.51 59.04
CA THR A 320 -31.09 -19.84 59.45
C THR A 320 -32.55 -19.98 58.98
N MET A 321 -32.85 -20.92 58.06
CA MET A 321 -33.35 -22.32 58.27
C MET A 321 -34.90 -22.36 58.30
N PRO A 322 -35.54 -23.48 57.91
CA PRO A 322 -35.50 -24.75 58.66
C PRO A 322 -34.53 -25.80 58.12
#